data_AF-A0A1V9VBJ0-F1
#
_entry.id   AF-A0A1V9VBJ0-F1
#
_cell.length_a   1.000
_cell.length_b   1.000
_cell.length_c   1.000
_cell.angle_alpha   90.00
_cell.angle_beta   90.00
_cell.angle_gamma   90.00
#
_symmetry.space_group_name_H-M   'P 1'
#
loop_
_entity.id
_entity.type
_entity.pdbx_description
1 polymer ?
#
loop_
_entity_poly.entity_id
_entity_poly.type
_entity_poly.pdbx_seq_one_letter_code
_entity_poly.pdbx_strand_id
1 'polypeptide(L)'
;MLEKKGTILSVREDLKVFDCTIRDGGLVNNFYFSDEFVRAHYEMCVASGVDYMEIGKNVSPTLMSEDEYGPWNFCKEEDIRRIVGENKTDLKIAVMSDIGRSLKEELRPKNESVVDMIRIATYIHQIPAAIELIEDAHAKGYETTVNIMA
;
A
#
# COMPACT_ATOMS: atom_id res chain seq x y z
N MET A 1 -9.53 24.54 -8.65
CA MET A 1 -10.35 23.30 -8.60
C MET A 1 -10.04 22.50 -9.85
N LEU A 2 -9.73 21.22 -9.74
CA LEU A 2 -9.65 20.34 -10.91
C LEU A 2 -11.02 20.33 -11.59
N GLU A 3 -11.08 20.70 -12.87
CA GLU A 3 -12.30 20.54 -13.66
C GLU A 3 -12.68 19.07 -13.69
N LYS A 4 -13.88 18.74 -13.22
CA LYS A 4 -14.40 17.37 -13.26
C LYS A 4 -14.63 17.00 -14.72
N LYS A 5 -13.77 16.14 -15.28
CA LYS A 5 -13.84 15.74 -16.69
C LYS A 5 -14.67 14.47 -16.84
N GLY A 6 -15.95 14.63 -17.13
CA GLY A 6 -16.87 13.55 -17.53
C GLY A 6 -18.18 13.50 -16.72
N THR A 7 -19.10 12.65 -17.15
CA THR A 7 -20.45 12.44 -16.60
C THR A 7 -20.56 11.04 -16.00
N ILE A 8 -21.69 10.71 -15.35
CA ILE A 8 -21.95 9.34 -14.88
C ILE A 8 -21.93 8.29 -16.01
N LEU A 9 -22.08 8.73 -17.27
CA LEU A 9 -22.10 7.88 -18.46
C LEU A 9 -20.79 7.89 -19.25
N SER A 10 -19.78 8.65 -18.82
CA SER A 10 -18.50 8.74 -19.51
C SER A 10 -17.33 8.36 -18.61
N VAL A 11 -16.23 7.92 -19.21
CA VAL A 11 -14.97 7.68 -18.49
C VAL A 11 -14.50 8.97 -17.83
N ARG A 12 -14.02 8.86 -16.60
CA ARG A 12 -13.45 9.94 -15.78
C ARG A 12 -11.95 9.75 -15.68
N GLU A 13 -11.21 10.25 -16.66
CA GLU A 13 -9.73 10.12 -16.70
C GLU A 13 -9.04 10.86 -15.54
N ASP A 14 -9.75 11.77 -14.87
CA ASP A 14 -9.28 12.51 -13.70
C ASP A 14 -9.47 11.76 -12.38
N LEU A 15 -10.12 10.60 -12.38
CA LEU A 15 -10.25 9.75 -11.21
C LEU A 15 -9.17 8.68 -11.21
N LYS A 16 -8.64 8.42 -10.01
CA LYS A 16 -7.74 7.32 -9.73
C LYS A 16 -8.45 6.28 -8.90
N VAL A 17 -8.45 5.04 -9.36
CA VAL A 17 -9.02 3.90 -8.64
C VAL A 17 -7.94 3.26 -7.79
N PHE A 18 -8.23 3.15 -6.51
CA PHE A 18 -7.32 2.61 -5.51
C PHE A 18 -7.95 1.36 -4.89
N ASP A 19 -7.45 0.18 -5.23
CA ASP A 19 -7.85 -1.08 -4.60
C ASP A 19 -7.08 -1.30 -3.30
N CYS A 20 -7.79 -1.69 -2.25
CA CYS A 20 -7.19 -2.07 -0.97
C CYS A 20 -7.75 -3.39 -0.43
N THR A 21 -8.18 -4.28 -1.31
CA THR A 21 -8.84 -5.53 -0.94
C THR A 21 -7.95 -6.40 -0.07
N ILE A 22 -6.67 -6.56 -0.43
CA ILE A 22 -5.72 -7.38 0.33
C ILE A 22 -5.36 -6.73 1.68
N ARG A 23 -5.11 -5.43 1.70
CA ARG A 23 -4.78 -4.71 2.95
C ARG A 23 -5.94 -4.66 3.92
N ASP A 24 -7.10 -4.18 3.49
CA ASP A 24 -8.26 -3.98 4.36
C ASP A 24 -8.93 -5.32 4.70
N GLY A 25 -9.00 -6.24 3.73
CA GLY A 25 -9.43 -7.61 3.96
C GLY A 25 -8.47 -8.42 4.84
N GLY A 26 -7.20 -8.02 4.94
CA GLY A 26 -6.23 -8.66 5.83
C GLY A 26 -6.64 -8.63 7.30
N LEU A 27 -7.43 -7.62 7.70
CA LEU A 27 -7.95 -7.48 9.06
C LEU A 27 -8.90 -8.62 9.47
N VAL A 28 -9.56 -9.30 8.53
CA VAL A 28 -10.51 -10.38 8.86
C VAL A 28 -9.87 -11.77 8.95
N ASN A 29 -8.62 -11.93 8.48
CA ASN A 29 -7.93 -13.22 8.45
C ASN A 29 -6.45 -13.09 8.83
N ASN A 30 -6.11 -12.11 9.69
CA ASN A 30 -4.75 -11.83 10.14
C ASN A 30 -3.71 -11.83 9.01
N PHE A 31 -4.07 -11.31 7.83
CA PHE A 31 -3.20 -11.24 6.65
C PHE A 31 -2.70 -12.60 6.12
N TYR A 32 -3.42 -13.69 6.34
CA TYR A 32 -3.12 -15.03 5.77
C TYR A 32 -3.82 -15.27 4.42
N PHE A 33 -3.68 -14.36 3.46
CA PHE A 33 -4.05 -14.67 2.07
C PHE A 33 -3.00 -15.58 1.44
N SER A 34 -3.43 -16.56 0.64
CA SER A 34 -2.49 -17.39 -0.12
C SER A 34 -1.87 -16.60 -1.26
N ASP A 35 -0.64 -16.96 -1.65
CA ASP A 35 0.03 -16.36 -2.82
C ASP A 35 -0.81 -16.49 -4.10
N GLU A 36 -1.53 -17.60 -4.27
CA GLU A 36 -2.42 -17.81 -5.41
C GLU A 36 -3.54 -16.76 -5.44
N PHE A 37 -4.16 -16.50 -4.29
CA PHE A 37 -5.23 -15.50 -4.18
C PHE A 37 -4.70 -14.10 -4.46
N VAL A 38 -3.58 -13.72 -3.84
CA VAL A 38 -3.00 -12.36 -4.02
C VAL A 38 -2.53 -12.16 -5.46
N ARG A 39 -1.96 -13.19 -6.11
CA ARG A 39 -1.58 -13.14 -7.52
C ARG A 39 -2.78 -13.00 -8.45
N ALA A 40 -3.82 -13.80 -8.25
CA ALA A 40 -5.03 -13.70 -9.05
C ALA A 40 -5.69 -12.31 -8.91
N HIS A 41 -5.68 -11.75 -7.69
CA HIS A 41 -6.19 -10.39 -7.44
C HIS A 41 -5.33 -9.31 -8.10
N TYR A 42 -3.99 -9.43 -8.03
CA TYR A 42 -3.07 -8.54 -8.75
C TYR A 42 -3.30 -8.56 -10.27
N GLU A 43 -3.38 -9.75 -10.87
CA GLU A 43 -3.64 -9.90 -12.30
C GLU A 43 -4.99 -9.30 -12.71
N MET A 44 -6.01 -9.43 -11.85
CA MET A 44 -7.31 -8.79 -12.04
C MET A 44 -7.21 -7.26 -12.00
N CYS A 45 -6.52 -6.69 -11.01
CA CYS A 45 -6.29 -5.25 -10.91
C CYS A 45 -5.59 -4.71 -12.17
N VAL A 46 -4.55 -5.40 -12.65
CA VAL A 46 -3.86 -5.06 -13.91
C VAL A 46 -4.83 -5.11 -15.09
N ALA A 47 -5.57 -6.21 -15.26
CA ALA A 47 -6.48 -6.39 -16.40
C ALA A 47 -7.65 -5.38 -16.41
N SER A 48 -8.09 -4.95 -15.22
CA SER A 48 -9.19 -3.99 -15.04
C SER A 48 -8.76 -2.52 -15.18
N GLY A 49 -7.45 -2.24 -15.24
CA GLY A 49 -6.92 -0.87 -15.30
C GLY A 49 -7.05 -0.10 -13.98
N VAL A 50 -6.97 -0.78 -12.84
CA VAL A 50 -6.84 -0.12 -11.52
C VAL A 50 -5.52 0.65 -11.48
N ASP A 51 -5.53 1.86 -10.90
CA ASP A 51 -4.34 2.71 -10.85
C ASP A 51 -3.37 2.31 -9.73
N TYR A 52 -3.91 1.94 -8.56
CA TYR A 52 -3.13 1.55 -7.38
C TYR A 52 -3.72 0.30 -6.72
N MET A 53 -2.87 -0.65 -6.36
CA MET A 53 -3.23 -1.80 -5.54
C MET A 53 -2.43 -1.78 -4.24
N GLU A 54 -3.12 -1.72 -3.11
CA GLU A 54 -2.51 -1.84 -1.80
C GLU A 54 -2.45 -3.29 -1.35
N ILE A 55 -1.25 -3.85 -1.48
CA ILE A 55 -1.01 -5.29 -1.30
C ILE A 55 -0.90 -5.69 0.18
N GLY A 56 -0.87 -4.71 1.09
CA GLY A 56 -0.87 -4.98 2.53
C GLY A 56 -0.30 -3.83 3.36
N LYS A 57 0.27 -4.18 4.51
CA LYS A 57 0.94 -3.25 5.42
C LYS A 57 2.45 -3.46 5.42
N ASN A 58 3.20 -2.44 5.79
CA ASN A 58 4.64 -2.55 6.10
C ASN A 58 4.88 -2.29 7.59
N VAL A 59 4.18 -3.01 8.45
CA VAL A 59 4.48 -2.95 9.89
C VAL A 59 5.81 -3.66 10.18
N SER A 60 6.47 -3.26 11.25
CA SER A 60 7.76 -3.80 11.64
C SER A 60 7.61 -5.20 12.24
N PRO A 61 8.36 -6.20 11.75
CA PRO A 61 8.47 -7.52 12.38
C PRO A 61 9.09 -7.47 13.79
N THR A 62 9.73 -6.35 14.17
CA THR A 62 10.26 -6.16 15.53
C THR A 62 9.18 -5.68 16.52
N LEU A 63 8.08 -5.14 16.02
CA LEU A 63 6.97 -4.60 16.80
C LEU A 63 5.74 -5.51 16.78
N MET A 64 5.62 -6.39 15.78
CA MET A 64 4.50 -7.31 15.63
C MET A 64 5.00 -8.73 15.31
N SER A 65 4.35 -9.74 15.90
CA SER A 65 4.76 -11.14 15.77
C SER A 65 4.44 -11.71 14.39
N GLU A 66 5.45 -12.28 13.71
CA GLU A 66 5.26 -13.03 12.46
C GLU A 66 4.52 -14.37 12.67
N ASP A 67 4.41 -14.84 13.92
CA ASP A 67 3.62 -16.04 14.23
C ASP A 67 2.11 -15.73 14.33
N GLU A 68 1.75 -14.47 14.58
CA GLU A 68 0.35 -14.04 14.72
C GLU A 68 -0.27 -13.52 13.42
N TYR A 69 0.56 -13.01 12.52
CA TYR A 69 0.12 -12.36 11.29
C TYR A 69 0.83 -12.93 10.06
N GLY A 70 0.08 -13.05 8.98
CA GLY A 70 0.62 -13.50 7.69
C GLY A 70 1.49 -12.44 7.00
N PRO A 71 2.13 -12.83 5.87
CA PRO A 71 3.14 -12.03 5.20
C PRO A 71 2.63 -10.66 4.74
N TRP A 72 1.35 -10.54 4.41
CA TRP A 72 0.75 -9.28 3.92
C TRP A 72 0.56 -8.22 5.01
N ASN A 73 0.87 -8.52 6.27
CA ASN A 73 0.96 -7.53 7.35
C ASN A 73 2.32 -6.82 7.35
N PHE A 74 3.36 -7.50 6.90
CA PHE A 74 4.74 -6.99 6.90
C PHE A 74 5.19 -6.56 5.51
N CYS A 75 4.62 -7.18 4.46
CA CYS A 75 4.92 -6.96 3.06
C CYS A 75 6.43 -6.79 2.82
N LYS A 76 7.21 -7.78 3.26
CA LYS A 76 8.64 -7.80 2.97
C LYS A 76 8.81 -7.78 1.45
N GLU A 77 9.87 -7.13 0.97
CA GLU A 77 10.10 -6.91 -0.45
C GLU A 77 10.02 -8.22 -1.27
N GLU A 78 10.61 -9.31 -0.75
CA GLU A 78 10.58 -10.64 -1.33
C GLU A 78 9.16 -11.23 -1.44
N ASP A 79 8.28 -10.94 -0.48
CA ASP A 79 6.88 -11.37 -0.51
C ASP A 79 6.11 -10.67 -1.61
N ILE A 80 6.31 -9.36 -1.76
CA ILE A 80 5.69 -8.58 -2.82
C ILE A 80 6.20 -9.07 -4.19
N ARG A 81 7.53 -9.20 -4.35
CA ARG A 81 8.16 -9.64 -5.60
C ARG A 81 7.74 -11.05 -6.03
N ARG A 82 7.44 -11.96 -5.09
CA ARG A 82 6.91 -13.30 -5.40
C ARG A 82 5.54 -13.26 -6.09
N ILE A 83 4.80 -12.17 -5.90
CA ILE A 83 3.51 -11.94 -6.57
C ILE A 83 3.68 -11.15 -7.85
N VAL A 84 4.32 -9.98 -7.78
CA VAL A 84 4.29 -8.98 -8.87
C VAL A 84 5.56 -8.98 -9.73
N GLY A 85 6.59 -9.74 -9.36
CA GLY A 85 7.91 -9.67 -10.00
C GLY A 85 8.52 -8.29 -9.87
N GLU A 86 9.00 -7.73 -10.99
CA GLU A 86 9.47 -6.33 -11.08
C GLU A 86 8.33 -5.32 -11.35
N ASN A 87 7.07 -5.77 -11.30
CA ASN A 87 5.87 -5.00 -11.63
C ASN A 87 6.00 -4.17 -12.92
N LYS A 88 6.27 -4.83 -14.05
CA LYS A 88 6.36 -4.19 -15.37
C LYS A 88 4.97 -3.91 -15.96
N THR A 89 4.14 -3.19 -15.22
CA THR A 89 2.75 -2.83 -15.55
C THR A 89 2.46 -1.37 -15.20
N ASP A 90 1.31 -0.85 -15.62
CA ASP A 90 0.87 0.51 -15.24
C ASP A 90 0.25 0.58 -13.83
N LEU A 91 -0.05 -0.57 -13.22
CA LEU A 91 -0.59 -0.66 -11.87
C LEU A 91 0.51 -0.32 -10.85
N LYS A 92 0.27 0.67 -10.00
CA LYS A 92 1.19 1.03 -8.92
C LYS A 92 0.95 0.19 -7.67
N ILE A 93 2.01 -0.26 -7.03
CA ILE A 93 1.91 -1.03 -5.78
C ILE A 93 1.98 -0.08 -4.58
N ALA A 94 1.05 -0.23 -3.65
CA ALA A 94 1.01 0.52 -2.41
C ALA A 94 1.11 -0.40 -1.18
N VAL A 95 1.62 0.15 -0.09
CA VAL A 95 1.54 -0.46 1.25
C VAL A 95 1.13 0.58 2.27
N MET A 96 0.54 0.12 3.37
CA MET A 96 0.14 0.97 4.48
C MET A 96 1.11 0.91 5.67
N SER A 97 1.59 2.06 6.12
CA SER A 97 2.33 2.24 7.36
C SER A 97 1.41 2.71 8.48
N ASP A 98 1.36 1.95 9.57
CA ASP A 98 0.58 2.29 10.76
C ASP A 98 1.47 3.06 11.75
N ILE A 99 1.00 4.22 12.23
CA ILE A 99 1.74 4.99 13.25
C ILE A 99 1.94 4.14 14.51
N GLY A 100 3.18 4.07 14.97
CA GLY A 100 3.60 3.29 16.13
C GLY A 100 3.79 1.80 15.87
N ARG A 101 3.60 1.33 14.63
CA ARG A 101 3.84 -0.07 14.22
C ARG A 101 4.79 -0.20 13.04
N SER A 102 5.04 0.88 12.31
CA SER A 102 6.06 0.94 11.26
C SER A 102 7.27 1.75 11.72
N LEU A 103 8.47 1.27 11.36
CA LEU A 103 9.73 1.95 11.64
C LEU A 103 10.29 2.52 10.34
N LYS A 104 10.61 3.81 10.31
CA LYS A 104 11.12 4.47 9.10
C LYS A 104 12.47 3.89 8.69
N GLU A 105 13.29 3.45 9.63
CA GLU A 105 14.61 2.86 9.38
C GLU A 105 14.53 1.54 8.60
N GLU A 106 13.39 0.85 8.68
CA GLU A 106 13.14 -0.41 7.98
C GLU A 106 12.56 -0.21 6.57
N LEU A 107 12.11 1.01 6.26
CA LEU A 107 11.68 1.37 4.91
C LEU A 107 12.92 1.63 4.04
N ARG A 108 13.13 0.74 3.06
CA ARG A 108 14.21 0.83 2.07
C ARG A 108 14.03 2.04 1.14
N PRO A 109 15.07 2.49 0.42
CA PRO A 109 14.91 3.47 -0.65
C PRO A 109 14.02 2.96 -1.80
N LYS A 110 13.25 3.86 -2.46
CA LYS A 110 12.33 3.46 -3.54
C LYS A 110 13.03 2.77 -4.72
N ASN A 111 14.25 3.18 -5.06
CA ASN A 111 15.00 2.55 -6.17
C ASN A 111 15.39 1.08 -5.88
N GLU A 112 15.24 0.61 -4.65
CA GLU A 112 15.46 -0.78 -4.23
C GLU A 112 14.14 -1.55 -4.01
N SER A 113 12.98 -0.91 -4.26
CA SER A 113 11.66 -1.47 -3.96
C SER A 113 10.69 -1.43 -5.13
N VAL A 114 9.86 -2.47 -5.26
CA VAL A 114 8.73 -2.50 -6.21
C VAL A 114 7.53 -1.66 -5.76
N VAL A 115 7.47 -1.29 -4.48
CA VAL A 115 6.39 -0.44 -3.93
C VAL A 115 6.52 0.97 -4.45
N ASP A 116 5.46 1.56 -4.98
CA ASP A 116 5.45 2.92 -5.52
C ASP A 116 4.94 3.96 -4.51
N MET A 117 3.98 3.56 -3.67
CA MET A 117 3.32 4.46 -2.72
C MET A 117 3.30 3.91 -1.28
N ILE A 118 3.59 4.80 -0.33
CA ILE A 118 3.41 4.55 1.10
C ILE A 118 2.21 5.36 1.60
N ARG A 119 1.17 4.66 2.08
CA ARG A 119 0.01 5.27 2.73
C ARG A 119 0.19 5.26 4.23
N ILE A 120 0.11 6.41 4.88
CA ILE A 120 0.35 6.51 6.32
C ILE A 120 -0.98 6.65 7.04
N ALA A 121 -1.35 5.62 7.81
CA ALA A 121 -2.57 5.58 8.59
C ALA A 121 -2.34 6.23 9.96
N THR A 122 -3.18 7.20 10.31
CA THR A 122 -3.01 8.01 11.53
C THR A 122 -4.34 8.45 12.11
N TYR A 123 -4.42 8.56 13.44
CA TYR A 123 -5.50 9.29 14.10
C TYR A 123 -5.19 10.79 14.14
N ILE A 124 -6.21 11.64 14.30
CA ILE A 124 -6.05 13.12 14.31
C ILE A 124 -4.97 13.59 15.29
N HIS A 125 -4.91 13.01 16.49
CA HIS A 125 -3.93 13.39 17.51
C HIS A 125 -2.49 12.95 17.20
N GLN A 126 -2.30 12.08 16.19
CA GLN A 126 -1.00 11.55 15.75
C GLN A 126 -0.50 12.19 14.45
N ILE A 127 -1.19 13.22 13.93
CA ILE A 127 -0.79 13.92 12.71
C ILE A 127 0.68 14.37 12.71
N PRO A 128 1.26 14.92 13.81
CA PRO A 128 2.68 15.29 13.82
C PRO A 128 3.61 14.13 13.49
N ALA A 129 3.39 12.94 14.08
CA ALA A 129 4.17 11.75 13.79
C ALA A 129 3.95 11.24 12.35
N ALA A 130 2.75 11.41 11.81
CA ALA A 130 2.47 11.06 10.43
C ALA A 130 3.23 11.95 9.43
N ILE A 131 3.35 13.25 9.72
CA ILE A 131 4.14 14.17 8.88
C ILE A 131 5.60 13.70 8.82
N GLU A 132 6.19 13.30 9.94
CA GLU A 132 7.58 12.79 9.96
C GLU A 132 7.76 11.55 9.08
N LEU A 133 6.82 10.60 9.12
CA LEU A 133 6.88 9.42 8.24
C LEU A 133 6.65 9.77 6.77
N ILE A 134 5.77 10.74 6.48
CA ILE A 134 5.51 11.21 5.11
C ILE A 134 6.78 11.83 4.54
N GLU A 135 7.44 12.71 5.29
CA GLU A 135 8.66 13.38 4.87
C GLU A 135 9.80 12.39 4.61
N ASP A 136 9.97 11.40 5.50
CA ASP A 136 10.98 10.35 5.33
C ASP A 136 10.72 9.48 4.09
N ALA A 137 9.49 8.98 3.93
CA ALA A 137 9.13 8.16 2.77
C ALA A 137 9.25 8.96 1.46
N HIS A 138 8.87 10.25 1.47
CA HIS A 138 9.01 11.11 0.31
C HIS A 138 10.48 11.38 -0.04
N ALA A 139 11.34 11.62 0.97
CA ALA A 139 12.77 11.80 0.79
C ALA A 139 13.45 10.54 0.20
N LYS A 140 12.91 9.34 0.49
CA LYS A 140 13.34 8.07 -0.10
C LYS A 140 12.84 7.82 -1.52
N GLY A 141 12.00 8.71 -2.05
CA GLY A 141 11.52 8.70 -3.43
C GLY A 141 10.15 8.05 -3.64
N TYR A 142 9.39 7.76 -2.58
CA TYR A 142 8.05 7.20 -2.71
C TYR A 142 6.99 8.29 -2.98
N GLU A 143 5.90 7.88 -3.64
CA GLU A 143 4.64 8.61 -3.51
C GLU A 143 4.10 8.42 -2.09
N THR A 144 3.51 9.46 -1.52
CA THR A 144 3.03 9.41 -0.15
C THR A 144 1.62 9.96 -0.05
N THR A 145 0.81 9.33 0.81
CA THR A 145 -0.50 9.86 1.18
C THR A 145 -0.72 9.68 2.67
N VAL A 146 -1.65 10.45 3.22
CA VAL A 146 -2.13 10.30 4.60
C VAL A 146 -3.55 9.77 4.61
N ASN A 147 -3.80 8.79 5.48
CA ASN A 147 -5.12 8.23 5.75
C ASN A 147 -5.52 8.53 7.18
N ILE A 148 -6.29 9.60 7.35
CA ILE A 148 -6.79 10.04 8.64
C ILE A 148 -7.97 9.15 9.04
N MET A 149 -7.79 8.40 10.12
CA MET A 149 -8.78 7.50 10.71
C MET A 149 -9.68 8.26 11.69
N ALA A 150 -10.91 7.77 11.83
CA ALA A 150 -11.93 8.32 12.73
C ALA A 150 -11.74 7.85 14.18
#